data_AF-E1X612-F1
#
_entry.id   AF-E1X612-F1
#
_cell.length_a   1.000
_cell.length_b   1.000
_cell.length_c   1.000
_cell.angle_alpha   90.00
_cell.angle_beta   90.00
_cell.angle_gamma   90.00
#
_symmetry.space_group_name_H-M   'P 1'
#
loop_
_entity.id
_entity.type
_entity.pdbx_description
1 polymer ?
#
loop_
_entity_poly.entity_id
_entity_poly.type
_entity_poly.pdbx_seq_one_letter_code
_entity_poly.pdbx_strand_id
1 'polypeptide(L)'
;MIKGSHMISRKIIKLSLIYSLTCFSTEYVMAKTQSLENNDSLNHLETSIDGAKAISAKLSPHEETMKSLLLTHGEKSAVLKNIDKVLAQKNKAIFEYMKLTKSLSSKVEELTLSQKIKGEFQKRELSGNIEDHDQTISDLKGIIVQKDLRIQYLKKSMKNQNIQLSQKIKKLNFKLKDLTNAFNEMPEKMEAMAILSQSKHIEEIRNLQNQLHIKNASILEYQKKIDMYENETELSSASSLLANELKRSQDQLSKFKISYNELEKKYNDQVEENKQLRTYASNIKEEYTNHISILQDKYAAAINTNSKLDNSYDGKVNRMPASVVSYEPIPSSVDLGYLVEVDPRHLKLILDENFFFNSGQYEMTETTRTKLQSIIGAYSKEIFSKDELKDRLERIHIIGHSSPIYKGKYVDPIDADPKAFQDNMDISIQRAKSVARAITDNNFELPHRNEIRSKLVISGKSFSEPRMKPRGPASIQARECGIYDCESSQRVEIIFELQKKDSK
;
A
#
# COMPACT_ATOMS: atom_id res chain seq x y z
N MET A 1 -6.25 41.33 -76.54
CA MET A 1 -4.95 42.00 -76.79
C MET A 1 -4.22 42.06 -75.45
N ILE A 2 -3.18 41.23 -75.25
CA ILE A 2 -1.73 41.59 -75.29
C ILE A 2 -1.36 42.47 -74.09
N LYS A 3 -0.34 42.26 -73.25
CA LYS A 3 0.75 41.27 -73.02
C LYS A 3 1.45 41.72 -71.72
N GLY A 4 2.22 40.82 -71.11
CA GLY A 4 3.35 41.14 -70.20
C GLY A 4 3.24 40.38 -68.87
N SER A 5 3.80 39.19 -68.65
CA SER A 5 5.13 38.63 -68.96
C SER A 5 6.28 39.38 -68.28
N HIS A 6 6.77 38.86 -67.15
CA HIS A 6 8.20 38.68 -66.88
C HIS A 6 8.49 37.70 -65.72
N MET A 7 9.21 36.61 -66.07
CA MET A 7 10.31 35.92 -65.35
C MET A 7 10.09 35.45 -63.91
N ILE A 8 10.02 34.15 -63.58
CA ILE A 8 11.03 33.06 -63.71
C ILE A 8 12.44 33.47 -63.27
N SER A 9 12.82 33.13 -62.03
CA SER A 9 14.17 32.60 -61.74
C SER A 9 14.30 31.97 -60.35
N ARG A 10 14.43 30.65 -60.33
CA ARG A 10 15.36 29.82 -59.55
C ARG A 10 15.63 30.16 -58.07
N LYS A 11 15.28 29.22 -57.19
CA LYS A 11 16.23 28.55 -56.27
C LYS A 11 15.61 27.28 -55.65
N ILE A 12 15.79 26.17 -56.36
CA ILE A 12 15.84 24.82 -55.80
C ILE A 12 17.31 24.60 -55.42
N ILE A 13 17.68 24.68 -54.14
CA ILE A 13 19.00 24.24 -53.65
C ILE A 13 18.85 23.68 -52.21
N LYS A 14 18.97 22.36 -52.13
CA LYS A 14 19.55 21.53 -51.05
C LYS A 14 18.78 21.35 -49.73
N LEU A 15 17.89 20.35 -49.80
CA LEU A 15 17.67 19.35 -48.76
C LEU A 15 18.95 18.46 -48.66
N SER A 16 19.90 18.78 -47.77
CA SER A 16 20.99 17.87 -47.36
C SER A 16 21.87 18.51 -46.27
N LEU A 17 21.72 18.09 -45.02
CA LEU A 17 22.53 18.32 -43.80
C LEU A 17 21.50 18.38 -42.65
N ILE A 18 21.23 17.32 -41.90
CA ILE A 18 22.09 16.77 -40.83
C ILE A 18 21.69 15.30 -40.65
N TYR A 19 22.46 14.39 -41.24
CA TYR A 19 22.44 12.94 -40.97
C TYR A 19 23.91 12.53 -40.84
N SER A 20 24.54 12.89 -39.72
CA SER A 20 25.91 12.47 -39.41
C SER A 20 26.12 12.51 -37.90
N LEU A 21 25.59 11.51 -37.19
CA LEU A 21 25.99 11.20 -35.80
C LEU A 21 25.67 9.74 -35.41
N THR A 22 25.82 8.81 -36.35
CA THR A 22 25.77 7.37 -36.09
C THR A 22 26.91 6.68 -36.83
N CYS A 23 28.13 6.83 -36.32
CA CYS A 23 29.26 5.95 -36.55
C CYS A 23 30.36 6.31 -35.54
N PHE A 24 30.26 5.79 -34.32
CA PHE A 24 31.45 5.50 -33.51
C PHE A 24 31.38 4.02 -33.15
N SER A 25 32.46 3.34 -33.51
CA SER A 25 32.71 1.90 -33.47
C SER A 25 32.59 1.32 -32.05
N THR A 26 32.21 0.04 -32.00
CA THR A 26 32.11 -0.79 -30.80
C THR A 26 33.45 -1.37 -30.34
N GLU A 27 34.57 -0.69 -30.58
CA GLU A 27 35.90 -1.17 -30.18
C GLU A 27 36.51 -0.24 -29.14
N TYR A 28 36.10 -0.38 -27.89
CA TYR A 28 36.91 -0.05 -26.70
C TYR A 28 36.33 -0.79 -25.49
N VAL A 29 36.41 -2.11 -25.54
CA VAL A 29 36.24 -2.99 -24.37
C VAL A 29 37.64 -3.37 -23.91
N MET A 30 37.91 -3.16 -22.61
CA MET A 30 39.15 -3.48 -21.85
C MET A 30 40.22 -2.38 -21.80
N ALA A 31 39.99 -1.33 -21.01
CA ALA A 31 41.07 -0.62 -20.32
C ALA A 31 40.99 -0.94 -18.82
N LYS A 32 42.02 -1.63 -18.32
CA LYS A 32 42.24 -2.00 -16.94
C LYS A 32 42.42 -0.74 -16.09
N THR A 33 41.60 -0.56 -15.06
CA THR A 33 41.69 0.55 -14.10
C THR A 33 43.03 0.51 -13.36
N GLN A 34 43.94 1.44 -13.70
CA GLN A 34 45.03 1.84 -12.82
C GLN A 34 44.49 2.89 -11.85
N SER A 35 44.57 2.58 -10.56
CA SER A 35 44.27 3.49 -9.46
C SER A 35 45.34 4.58 -9.41
N LEU A 36 44.97 5.80 -9.76
CA LEU A 36 45.75 7.01 -9.51
C LEU A 36 44.96 7.86 -8.51
N GLU A 37 45.52 7.96 -7.30
CA GLU A 37 45.07 8.84 -6.22
C GLU A 37 45.28 10.30 -6.64
N ASN A 38 44.23 10.96 -7.11
CA ASN A 38 44.21 12.42 -7.25
C ASN A 38 42.89 12.96 -6.69
N ASN A 39 42.96 13.46 -5.44
CA ASN A 39 41.83 13.94 -4.65
C ASN A 39 41.21 15.24 -5.17
N ASP A 40 41.90 16.02 -6.01
CA ASP A 40 41.39 17.33 -6.47
C ASP A 40 40.27 17.23 -7.51
N SER A 41 40.19 16.15 -8.28
CA SER A 41 39.10 15.93 -9.26
C SER A 41 37.78 15.46 -8.64
N LEU A 42 37.82 14.91 -7.42
CA LEU A 42 36.63 14.42 -6.69
C LEU A 42 35.81 15.59 -6.12
N ASN A 43 36.47 16.64 -5.63
CA ASN A 43 35.82 17.84 -5.09
C ASN A 43 35.03 18.63 -6.16
N HIS A 44 35.45 18.57 -7.44
CA HIS A 44 34.73 19.20 -8.54
C HIS A 44 33.50 18.38 -9.01
N LEU A 45 33.49 17.08 -8.72
CA LEU A 45 32.41 16.16 -9.04
C LEU A 45 31.28 16.24 -8.01
N GLU A 46 31.62 16.36 -6.72
CA GLU A 46 30.64 16.62 -5.66
C GLU A 46 29.91 17.95 -5.86
N THR A 47 30.63 19.02 -6.23
CA THR A 47 30.01 20.33 -6.49
C THR A 47 29.04 20.33 -7.69
N SER A 48 29.24 19.44 -8.66
CA SER A 48 28.34 19.29 -9.83
C SER A 48 27.10 18.45 -9.52
N ILE A 49 27.26 17.37 -8.74
CA ILE A 49 26.14 16.56 -8.21
C ILE A 49 25.26 17.40 -7.28
N ASP A 50 25.86 18.24 -6.45
CA ASP A 50 25.14 19.20 -5.60
C ASP A 50 24.41 20.25 -6.43
N GLY A 51 24.96 20.66 -7.57
CA GLY A 51 24.27 21.49 -8.55
C GLY A 51 23.00 20.84 -9.11
N ALA A 52 23.05 19.56 -9.50
CA ALA A 52 21.91 18.81 -10.01
C ALA A 52 20.85 18.56 -8.92
N LYS A 53 21.27 18.19 -7.70
CA LYS A 53 20.37 18.07 -6.53
C LYS A 53 19.73 19.41 -6.18
N ALA A 54 20.47 20.52 -6.26
CA ALA A 54 19.95 21.86 -6.02
C ALA A 54 18.96 22.31 -7.12
N ILE A 55 19.12 21.87 -8.37
CA ILE A 55 18.17 22.14 -9.45
C ILE A 55 16.89 21.33 -9.25
N SER A 56 17.01 20.04 -8.92
CA SER A 56 15.90 19.16 -8.54
C SER A 56 15.08 19.73 -7.37
N ALA A 57 15.75 20.09 -6.26
CA ALA A 57 15.11 20.68 -5.10
C ALA A 57 14.44 22.04 -5.40
N LYS A 58 14.95 22.79 -6.39
CA LYS A 58 14.36 24.06 -6.83
C LYS A 58 13.23 23.90 -7.85
N LEU A 59 13.03 22.72 -8.43
CA LEU A 59 11.93 22.39 -9.34
C LEU A 59 10.68 21.85 -8.59
N SER A 60 10.86 21.27 -7.40
CA SER A 60 9.78 20.81 -6.52
C SER A 60 8.67 21.87 -6.28
N PRO A 61 8.98 23.16 -6.02
CA PRO A 61 7.95 24.18 -5.83
C PRO A 61 7.06 24.42 -7.06
N HIS A 62 7.57 24.18 -8.27
CA HIS A 62 6.80 24.31 -9.51
C HIS A 62 5.82 23.15 -9.68
N GLU A 63 6.28 21.93 -9.38
CA GLU A 63 5.45 20.72 -9.41
C GLU A 63 4.31 20.79 -8.37
N GLU A 64 4.61 21.27 -7.16
CA GLU A 64 3.61 21.49 -6.12
C GLU A 64 2.59 22.57 -6.51
N THR A 65 3.03 23.67 -7.13
CA THR A 65 2.13 24.73 -7.60
C THR A 65 1.20 24.22 -8.70
N MET A 66 1.72 23.40 -9.62
CA MET A 66 0.93 22.75 -10.68
C MET A 66 -0.11 21.78 -10.08
N LYS A 67 0.31 20.93 -9.13
CA LYS A 67 -0.58 20.00 -8.43
C LYS A 67 -1.69 20.74 -7.69
N SER A 68 -1.35 21.81 -6.97
CA SER A 68 -2.33 22.63 -6.26
C SER A 68 -3.33 23.30 -7.20
N LEU A 69 -2.88 23.75 -8.38
CA LEU A 69 -3.73 24.34 -9.40
C LEU A 69 -4.76 23.32 -9.93
N LEU A 70 -4.30 22.11 -10.26
CA LEU A 70 -5.16 21.02 -10.74
C LEU A 70 -6.19 20.60 -9.69
N LEU A 71 -5.76 20.45 -8.43
CA LEU A 71 -6.67 20.14 -7.32
C LEU A 71 -7.72 21.22 -7.12
N THR A 72 -7.32 22.49 -7.15
CA THR A 72 -8.25 23.63 -6.99
C THR A 72 -9.28 23.67 -8.12
N HIS A 73 -8.89 23.30 -9.35
CA HIS A 73 -9.82 23.19 -10.48
C HIS A 73 -10.82 22.04 -10.29
N GLY A 74 -10.35 20.88 -9.79
CA GLY A 74 -11.21 19.75 -9.44
C GLY A 74 -12.23 20.10 -8.37
N GLU A 75 -11.80 20.78 -7.30
CA GLU A 75 -12.68 21.28 -6.24
C GLU A 75 -13.74 22.26 -6.78
N LYS A 76 -13.35 23.21 -7.64
CA LYS A 76 -14.29 24.14 -8.29
C LYS A 76 -15.36 23.38 -9.10
N SER A 77 -14.95 22.38 -9.88
CA SER A 77 -15.88 21.55 -10.66
C SER A 77 -16.86 20.78 -9.77
N ALA A 78 -16.41 20.27 -8.63
CA ALA A 78 -17.28 19.61 -7.67
C ALA A 78 -18.32 20.58 -7.06
N VAL A 79 -17.93 21.82 -6.75
CA VAL A 79 -18.85 22.85 -6.27
C VAL A 79 -19.90 23.20 -7.32
N LEU A 80 -19.51 23.32 -8.59
CA LEU A 80 -20.46 23.54 -9.70
C LEU A 80 -21.50 22.41 -9.82
N LYS A 81 -21.07 21.14 -9.74
CA LYS A 81 -22.00 19.99 -9.73
C LYS A 81 -22.99 20.04 -8.57
N ASN A 82 -22.57 20.52 -7.41
CA ASN A 82 -23.47 20.71 -6.26
C ASN A 82 -24.48 21.82 -6.51
N ILE A 83 -24.08 22.93 -7.14
CA ILE A 83 -25.01 24.00 -7.55
C ILE A 83 -26.07 23.44 -8.50
N ASP A 84 -25.68 22.66 -9.51
CA ASP A 84 -26.63 22.06 -10.46
C ASP A 84 -27.64 21.14 -9.75
N LYS A 85 -27.19 20.36 -8.76
CA LYS A 85 -28.06 19.50 -7.95
C LYS A 85 -29.05 20.31 -7.11
N VAL A 86 -28.58 21.37 -6.45
CA VAL A 86 -29.44 22.24 -5.64
C VAL A 86 -30.44 22.99 -6.54
N LEU A 87 -30.02 23.46 -7.71
CA LEU A 87 -30.91 24.06 -8.70
C LEU A 87 -31.99 23.08 -9.19
N ALA A 88 -31.64 21.82 -9.44
CA ALA A 88 -32.63 20.81 -9.81
C ALA A 88 -33.66 20.56 -8.70
N GLN A 89 -33.23 20.52 -7.44
CA GLN A 89 -34.13 20.39 -6.28
C GLN A 89 -35.02 21.61 -6.12
N LYS A 90 -34.46 22.82 -6.23
CA LYS A 90 -35.20 24.08 -6.22
C LYS A 90 -36.28 24.12 -7.31
N ASN A 91 -35.92 23.77 -8.54
CA ASN A 91 -36.85 23.74 -9.67
C ASN A 91 -38.00 22.74 -9.45
N LYS A 92 -37.70 21.58 -8.83
CA LYS A 92 -38.73 20.61 -8.45
C LYS A 92 -39.68 21.20 -7.40
N ALA A 93 -39.15 21.85 -6.36
CA ALA A 93 -39.97 22.50 -5.32
C ALA A 93 -40.85 23.62 -5.90
N ILE A 94 -40.31 24.44 -6.81
CA ILE A 94 -41.07 25.47 -7.54
C ILE A 94 -42.21 24.82 -8.34
N PHE A 95 -41.93 23.75 -9.07
CA PHE A 95 -42.95 23.07 -9.86
C PHE A 95 -44.07 22.49 -9.00
N GLU A 96 -43.74 21.86 -7.88
CA GLU A 96 -44.72 21.34 -6.92
C GLU A 96 -45.55 22.47 -6.30
N TYR A 97 -44.91 23.59 -5.93
CA TYR A 97 -45.58 24.78 -5.42
C TYR A 97 -46.56 25.35 -6.44
N MET A 98 -46.16 25.47 -7.71
CA MET A 98 -47.02 25.93 -8.81
C MET A 98 -48.20 25.00 -9.04
N LYS A 99 -47.96 23.67 -9.05
CA LYS A 99 -49.01 22.67 -9.22
C LYS A 99 -50.03 22.73 -8.08
N LEU A 100 -49.56 22.84 -6.84
CA LEU A 100 -50.41 22.96 -5.65
C LEU A 100 -51.23 24.25 -5.68
N THR A 101 -50.62 25.37 -6.04
CA THR A 101 -51.30 26.67 -6.18
C THR A 101 -52.38 26.64 -7.26
N LYS A 102 -52.09 26.02 -8.42
CA LYS A 102 -53.09 25.84 -9.49
C LYS A 102 -54.23 24.93 -9.05
N SER A 103 -53.95 23.83 -8.35
CA SER A 103 -54.98 22.93 -7.84
C SER A 103 -55.87 23.58 -6.79
N LEU A 104 -55.28 24.34 -5.86
CA LEU A 104 -56.03 25.05 -4.82
C LEU A 104 -56.92 26.12 -5.44
N SER A 105 -56.40 26.94 -6.35
CA SER A 105 -57.17 27.98 -7.04
C SER A 105 -58.33 27.42 -7.87
N SER A 106 -58.13 26.31 -8.58
CA SER A 106 -59.21 25.69 -9.39
C SER A 106 -60.33 25.05 -8.58
N LYS A 107 -60.07 24.69 -7.31
CA LYS A 107 -61.02 23.97 -6.44
C LYS A 107 -61.41 24.76 -5.19
N VAL A 108 -61.25 26.08 -5.22
CA VAL A 108 -61.51 26.95 -4.06
C VAL A 108 -62.92 26.76 -3.51
N GLU A 109 -63.93 26.57 -4.34
CA GLU A 109 -65.32 26.46 -3.89
C GLU A 109 -65.68 25.05 -3.38
N GLU A 110 -64.98 24.02 -3.87
CA GLU A 110 -65.25 22.61 -3.54
C GLU A 110 -64.51 22.10 -2.30
N LEU A 111 -63.41 22.76 -1.91
CA LEU A 111 -62.56 22.29 -0.82
C LEU A 111 -63.09 22.71 0.55
N THR A 112 -63.04 21.77 1.50
CA THR A 112 -63.32 22.05 2.92
C THR A 112 -62.25 22.99 3.50
N LEU A 113 -62.61 23.74 4.55
CA LEU A 113 -61.69 24.65 5.23
C LEU A 113 -60.40 23.95 5.68
N SER A 114 -60.51 22.72 6.21
CA SER A 114 -59.36 21.93 6.64
C SER A 114 -58.39 21.62 5.49
N GLN A 115 -58.92 21.25 4.31
CA GLN A 115 -58.10 21.00 3.13
C GLN A 115 -57.42 22.27 2.61
N LYS A 116 -58.09 23.42 2.67
CA LYS A 116 -57.51 24.73 2.31
C LYS A 116 -56.34 25.09 3.23
N ILE A 117 -56.54 24.94 4.54
CA ILE A 117 -55.51 25.21 5.55
C ILE A 117 -54.30 24.29 5.32
N LYS A 118 -54.52 22.99 5.13
CA LYS A 118 -53.43 22.02 4.85
C LYS A 118 -52.66 22.37 3.58
N GLY A 119 -53.36 22.76 2.51
CA GLY A 119 -52.75 23.19 1.26
C GLY A 119 -51.89 24.45 1.40
N GLU A 120 -52.34 25.44 2.19
CA GLU A 120 -51.55 26.64 2.47
C GLU A 120 -50.32 26.35 3.33
N PHE A 121 -50.40 25.43 4.30
CA PHE A 121 -49.22 24.98 5.05
C PHE A 121 -48.19 24.32 4.14
N GLN A 122 -48.61 23.45 3.23
CA GLN A 122 -47.72 22.82 2.25
C GLN A 122 -47.09 23.84 1.30
N LYS A 123 -47.84 24.89 0.89
CA LYS A 123 -47.27 26.01 0.12
C LYS A 123 -46.18 26.75 0.89
N ARG A 124 -46.38 27.03 2.18
CA ARG A 124 -45.38 27.70 3.02
C ARG A 124 -44.12 26.85 3.19
N GLU A 125 -44.27 25.55 3.42
CA GLU A 125 -43.16 24.61 3.51
C GLU A 125 -42.34 24.58 2.21
N LEU A 126 -43.01 24.46 1.06
CA LEU A 126 -42.34 24.51 -0.25
C LEU A 126 -41.66 25.87 -0.51
N SER A 127 -42.27 26.97 -0.07
CA SER A 127 -41.66 28.31 -0.16
C SER A 127 -40.40 28.41 0.69
N GLY A 128 -40.42 27.89 1.92
CA GLY A 128 -39.24 27.83 2.80
C GLY A 128 -38.11 27.02 2.17
N ASN A 129 -38.41 25.86 1.60
CA ASN A 129 -37.41 25.05 0.89
C ASN A 129 -36.78 25.79 -0.30
N ILE A 130 -37.55 26.62 -1.01
CA ILE A 130 -37.04 27.43 -2.13
C ILE A 130 -36.06 28.49 -1.62
N GLU A 131 -36.37 29.17 -0.51
CA GLU A 131 -35.50 30.17 0.13
C GLU A 131 -34.20 29.52 0.66
N ASP A 132 -34.29 28.37 1.32
CA ASP A 132 -33.12 27.61 1.79
C ASP A 132 -32.22 27.19 0.63
N HIS A 133 -32.81 26.77 -0.50
CA HIS A 133 -32.07 26.48 -1.71
C HIS A 133 -31.40 27.72 -2.32
N ASP A 134 -32.01 28.91 -2.21
CA ASP A 134 -31.38 30.16 -2.67
C ASP A 134 -30.18 30.55 -1.81
N GLN A 135 -30.29 30.41 -0.48
CA GLN A 135 -29.18 30.69 0.42
C GLN A 135 -28.01 29.75 0.13
N THR A 136 -28.26 28.44 -0.01
CA THR A 136 -27.21 27.47 -0.33
C THR A 136 -26.57 27.72 -1.70
N ILE A 137 -27.33 28.14 -2.72
CA ILE A 137 -26.76 28.57 -4.01
C ILE A 137 -25.87 29.80 -3.84
N SER A 138 -26.28 30.78 -3.04
CA SER A 138 -25.48 31.98 -2.74
C SER A 138 -24.14 31.63 -2.09
N ASP A 139 -24.17 30.75 -1.09
CA ASP A 139 -22.97 30.30 -0.38
C ASP A 139 -22.01 29.55 -1.32
N LEU A 140 -22.54 28.64 -2.15
CA LEU A 140 -21.75 27.90 -3.15
C LEU A 140 -21.14 28.84 -4.21
N LYS A 141 -21.86 29.90 -4.63
CA LYS A 141 -21.31 30.93 -5.52
C LYS A 141 -20.14 31.67 -4.85
N GLY A 142 -20.25 31.98 -3.56
CA GLY A 142 -19.14 32.56 -2.78
C GLY A 142 -17.88 31.69 -2.80
N ILE A 143 -18.05 30.37 -2.62
CA ILE A 143 -16.95 29.41 -2.70
C ILE A 143 -16.32 29.40 -4.10
N ILE A 144 -17.12 29.46 -5.17
CA ILE A 144 -16.60 29.52 -6.55
C ILE A 144 -15.71 30.75 -6.75
N VAL A 145 -16.17 31.92 -6.33
CA VAL A 145 -15.39 33.17 -6.45
C VAL A 145 -14.06 33.04 -5.72
N GLN A 146 -14.06 32.46 -4.51
CA GLN A 146 -12.85 32.22 -3.74
C GLN A 146 -11.87 31.28 -4.46
N LYS A 147 -12.37 30.18 -5.05
CA LYS A 147 -11.55 29.23 -5.81
C LYS A 147 -10.99 29.87 -7.09
N ASP A 148 -11.76 30.73 -7.75
CA ASP A 148 -11.29 31.46 -8.94
C ASP A 148 -10.16 32.43 -8.64
N LEU A 149 -10.27 33.19 -7.54
CA LEU A 149 -9.18 34.05 -7.08
C LEU A 149 -7.91 33.24 -6.78
N ARG A 150 -8.05 32.07 -6.15
CA ARG A 150 -6.92 31.16 -5.90
C ARG A 150 -6.30 30.64 -7.20
N ILE A 151 -7.10 30.25 -8.18
CA ILE A 151 -6.64 29.81 -9.50
C ILE A 151 -5.84 30.93 -10.19
N GLN A 152 -6.34 32.16 -10.17
CA GLN A 152 -5.64 33.31 -10.75
C GLN A 152 -4.29 33.56 -10.07
N TYR A 153 -4.24 33.49 -8.74
CA TYR A 153 -3.00 33.60 -7.97
C TYR A 153 -1.98 32.52 -8.36
N LEU A 154 -2.40 31.25 -8.38
CA LEU A 154 -1.53 30.12 -8.74
C LEU A 154 -1.01 30.23 -10.19
N LYS A 155 -1.85 30.68 -11.14
CA LYS A 155 -1.42 30.95 -12.53
C LYS A 155 -0.34 32.04 -12.58
N LYS A 156 -0.49 33.11 -11.82
CA LYS A 156 0.52 34.19 -11.74
C LYS A 156 1.83 33.70 -11.12
N SER A 157 1.75 32.88 -10.07
CA SER A 157 2.92 32.25 -9.44
C SER A 157 3.68 31.35 -10.42
N MET A 158 2.98 30.45 -11.13
CA MET A 158 3.56 29.60 -12.17
C MET A 158 4.24 30.40 -13.28
N LYS A 159 3.60 31.48 -13.77
CA LYS A 159 4.18 32.36 -14.78
C LYS A 159 5.51 32.96 -14.29
N ASN A 160 5.57 33.41 -13.04
CA ASN A 160 6.78 33.96 -12.44
C ASN A 160 7.88 32.89 -12.29
N GLN A 161 7.53 31.68 -11.85
CA GLN A 161 8.47 30.56 -11.75
C GLN A 161 9.05 30.19 -13.13
N ASN A 162 8.21 30.14 -14.17
CA ASN A 162 8.66 29.88 -15.55
C ASN A 162 9.61 30.95 -16.08
N ILE A 163 9.35 32.22 -15.78
CA ILE A 163 10.26 33.33 -16.14
C ILE A 163 11.62 33.13 -15.45
N GLN A 164 11.63 32.82 -14.15
CA GLN A 164 12.88 32.58 -13.41
C GLN A 164 13.65 31.36 -13.95
N LEU A 165 12.94 30.28 -14.29
CA LEU A 165 13.54 29.08 -14.86
C LEU A 165 14.16 29.38 -16.23
N SER A 166 13.43 30.08 -17.10
CA SER A 166 13.91 30.49 -18.42
C SER A 166 15.17 31.38 -18.33
N GLN A 167 15.20 32.32 -17.40
CA GLN A 167 16.39 33.16 -17.17
C GLN A 167 17.59 32.35 -16.68
N LYS A 168 17.39 31.36 -15.81
CA LYS A 168 18.46 30.47 -15.34
C LYS A 168 18.99 29.57 -16.47
N ILE A 169 18.11 29.02 -17.30
CA ILE A 169 18.49 28.24 -18.49
C ILE A 169 19.34 29.10 -19.44
N LYS A 170 18.94 30.35 -19.69
CA LYS A 170 19.75 31.28 -20.49
C LYS A 170 21.14 31.47 -19.90
N LYS A 171 21.26 31.69 -18.58
CA LYS A 171 22.56 31.82 -17.90
C LYS A 171 23.42 30.55 -18.00
N LEU A 172 22.83 29.37 -17.85
CA LEU A 172 23.53 28.09 -18.01
C LEU A 172 24.02 27.90 -19.44
N ASN A 173 23.20 28.23 -20.45
CA ASN A 173 23.59 28.15 -21.85
C ASN A 173 24.74 29.10 -22.19
N PHE A 174 24.77 30.31 -21.61
CA PHE A 174 25.92 31.22 -21.75
C PHE A 174 27.18 30.60 -21.15
N LYS A 175 27.12 30.09 -19.91
CA LYS A 175 28.27 29.40 -19.28
C LYS A 175 28.75 28.21 -20.09
N LEU A 176 27.83 27.40 -20.63
CA LEU A 176 28.16 26.24 -21.47
C LEU A 176 28.88 26.69 -22.74
N LYS A 177 28.42 27.78 -23.37
CA LYS A 177 29.06 28.39 -24.54
C LYS A 177 30.47 28.89 -24.22
N ASP A 178 30.66 29.56 -23.08
CA ASP A 178 31.98 30.05 -22.65
C ASP A 178 32.94 28.88 -22.39
N LEU A 179 32.47 27.82 -21.71
CA LEU A 179 33.20 26.56 -21.53
C LEU A 179 33.57 25.90 -22.87
N THR A 180 32.63 25.86 -23.81
CA THR A 180 32.86 25.29 -25.15
C THR A 180 33.92 26.08 -25.91
N ASN A 181 33.90 27.41 -25.82
CA ASN A 181 34.89 28.26 -26.48
C ASN A 181 36.28 28.11 -25.85
N ALA A 182 36.37 28.12 -24.52
CA ALA A 182 37.63 27.89 -23.81
C ALA A 182 38.23 26.51 -24.12
N PHE A 183 37.37 25.49 -24.30
CA PHE A 183 37.79 24.17 -24.71
C PHE A 183 38.40 24.13 -26.12
N ASN A 184 37.82 24.89 -27.06
CA ASN A 184 38.32 24.97 -28.43
C ASN A 184 39.66 25.73 -28.55
N GLU A 185 40.06 26.46 -27.52
CA GLU A 185 41.31 27.24 -27.46
C GLU A 185 42.46 26.49 -26.76
N MET A 186 42.24 25.25 -26.33
CA MET A 186 43.18 24.47 -25.51
C MET A 186 44.27 23.76 -26.38
N PRO A 187 45.57 23.75 -26.00
CA PRO A 187 46.63 23.14 -26.81
C PRO A 187 46.57 21.60 -26.85
N GLU A 188 46.94 21.01 -28.00
CA GLU A 188 46.97 19.55 -28.35
C GLU A 188 47.44 18.59 -27.25
N LYS A 189 48.33 19.01 -26.33
CA LYS A 189 48.85 18.14 -25.26
C LYS A 189 47.91 17.95 -24.07
N MET A 190 46.88 18.79 -23.93
CA MET A 190 45.82 18.66 -22.92
C MET A 190 44.63 17.80 -23.41
N GLU A 191 44.60 17.49 -24.71
CA GLU A 191 43.51 16.78 -25.39
C GLU A 191 43.38 15.33 -24.87
N ALA A 192 44.50 14.65 -24.59
CA ALA A 192 44.49 13.29 -24.06
C ALA A 192 43.94 13.18 -22.62
N MET A 193 44.09 14.23 -21.80
CA MET A 193 43.55 14.29 -20.43
C MET A 193 42.08 14.73 -20.43
N ALA A 194 41.68 15.56 -21.39
CA ALA A 194 40.30 15.95 -21.64
C ALA A 194 39.44 14.78 -22.17
N ILE A 195 39.99 13.88 -23.00
CA ILE A 195 39.24 12.72 -23.54
C ILE A 195 38.78 11.74 -22.45
N LEU A 196 39.54 11.61 -21.35
CA LEU A 196 39.19 10.75 -20.21
C LEU A 196 38.15 11.38 -19.26
N SER A 197 38.14 12.70 -19.08
CA SER A 197 37.05 13.40 -18.36
C SER A 197 35.81 13.63 -19.24
N GLN A 198 35.98 13.61 -20.57
CA GLN A 198 34.93 13.76 -21.57
C GLN A 198 33.91 12.62 -21.54
N SER A 199 34.29 11.36 -21.29
CA SER A 199 33.31 10.25 -21.41
C SER A 199 32.16 10.38 -20.39
N LYS A 200 32.46 10.77 -19.15
CA LYS A 200 31.46 10.94 -18.09
C LYS A 200 30.69 12.25 -18.20
N HIS A 201 31.35 13.37 -18.48
CA HIS A 201 30.64 14.65 -18.63
C HIS A 201 29.78 14.71 -19.90
N ILE A 202 30.22 14.08 -21.00
CA ILE A 202 29.40 13.94 -22.21
C ILE A 202 28.20 13.02 -21.94
N GLU A 203 28.36 11.97 -21.14
CA GLU A 203 27.26 11.09 -20.74
C GLU A 203 26.23 11.82 -19.86
N GLU A 204 26.70 12.64 -18.90
CA GLU A 204 25.82 13.50 -18.09
C GLU A 204 25.11 14.57 -18.92
N ILE A 205 25.81 15.23 -19.85
CA ILE A 205 25.21 16.21 -20.76
C ILE A 205 24.18 15.54 -21.67
N ARG A 206 24.46 14.34 -22.19
CA ARG A 206 23.50 13.55 -22.97
C ARG A 206 22.29 13.16 -22.13
N ASN A 207 22.47 12.76 -20.88
CA ASN A 207 21.37 12.47 -19.97
C ASN A 207 20.52 13.71 -19.68
N LEU A 208 21.14 14.87 -19.44
CA LEU A 208 20.41 16.13 -19.23
C LEU A 208 19.71 16.60 -20.50
N GLN A 209 20.33 16.47 -21.67
CA GLN A 209 19.71 16.77 -22.97
C GLN A 209 18.53 15.84 -23.24
N ASN A 210 18.65 14.55 -22.94
CA ASN A 210 17.56 13.58 -23.06
C ASN A 210 16.41 13.91 -22.10
N GLN A 211 16.71 14.22 -20.84
CA GLN A 211 15.69 14.64 -19.88
C GLN A 211 14.98 15.92 -20.34
N LEU A 212 15.74 16.91 -20.83
CA LEU A 212 15.18 18.16 -21.34
C LEU A 212 14.34 17.93 -22.60
N HIS A 213 14.77 17.06 -23.51
CA HIS A 213 14.01 16.66 -24.68
C HIS A 213 12.69 15.98 -24.30
N ILE A 214 12.71 15.03 -23.36
CA ILE A 214 11.51 14.36 -22.84
C ILE A 214 10.55 15.37 -22.20
N LYS A 215 11.07 16.33 -21.42
CA LYS A 215 10.25 17.38 -20.78
C LYS A 215 9.69 18.38 -21.80
N ASN A 216 10.44 18.77 -22.82
CA ASN A 216 9.94 19.62 -23.90
C ASN A 216 8.90 18.91 -24.77
N ALA A 217 9.08 17.63 -25.05
CA ALA A 217 8.11 16.82 -25.77
C ALA A 217 6.78 16.74 -24.99
N SER A 218 6.84 16.56 -23.67
CA SER A 218 5.64 16.56 -22.83
C SER A 218 5.00 17.96 -22.71
N ILE A 219 5.78 19.04 -22.66
CA ILE A 219 5.24 20.41 -22.74
C ILE A 219 4.52 20.65 -24.07
N LEU A 220 5.11 20.25 -25.19
CA LEU A 220 4.50 20.37 -26.52
C LEU A 220 3.25 19.50 -26.65
N GLU A 221 3.23 18.31 -26.04
CA GLU A 221 2.03 17.47 -25.97
C GLU A 221 0.92 18.14 -25.17
N TYR A 222 1.24 18.75 -24.03
CA TYR A 222 0.27 19.50 -23.24
C TYR A 222 -0.21 20.76 -23.97
N GLN A 223 0.68 21.49 -24.65
CA GLN A 223 0.32 22.64 -25.48
C GLN A 223 -0.57 22.22 -26.64
N LYS A 224 -0.23 21.14 -27.37
CA LYS A 224 -1.07 20.61 -28.44
C LYS A 224 -2.43 20.15 -27.93
N LYS A 225 -2.50 19.53 -26.75
CA LYS A 225 -3.78 19.22 -26.09
C LYS A 225 -4.55 20.50 -25.81
N ILE A 226 -3.90 21.55 -25.28
CA ILE A 226 -4.51 22.86 -25.02
C ILE A 226 -5.01 23.53 -26.32
N ASP A 227 -4.22 23.50 -27.39
CA ASP A 227 -4.53 24.13 -28.68
C ASP A 227 -5.62 23.33 -29.43
N MET A 228 -5.69 22.01 -29.26
CA MET A 228 -6.82 21.18 -29.72
C MET A 228 -8.14 21.56 -29.04
N TYR A 229 -8.12 22.32 -27.95
CA TYR A 229 -9.31 22.84 -27.29
C TYR A 229 -9.70 24.26 -27.73
N GLU A 230 -9.14 24.80 -28.82
CA GLU A 230 -9.58 26.10 -29.39
C GLU A 230 -11.02 26.08 -29.94
N ASN A 231 -11.57 24.91 -30.30
CA ASN A 231 -13.00 24.76 -30.61
C ASN A 231 -13.79 24.47 -29.32
N GLU A 232 -14.47 25.49 -28.77
CA GLU A 232 -15.30 25.40 -27.55
C GLU A 232 -16.29 24.21 -27.57
N THR A 233 -16.75 23.80 -28.75
CA THR A 233 -17.69 22.68 -28.93
C THR A 233 -17.08 21.31 -28.66
N GLU A 234 -15.82 21.08 -29.06
CA GLU A 234 -15.09 19.83 -28.78
C GLU A 234 -14.59 19.78 -27.34
N LEU A 235 -14.22 20.94 -26.78
CA LEU A 235 -13.92 21.05 -25.35
C LEU A 235 -15.16 20.76 -24.49
N SER A 236 -16.34 21.25 -24.88
CA SER A 236 -17.59 20.97 -24.16
C SER A 236 -17.95 19.48 -24.21
N SER A 237 -17.77 18.82 -25.36
CA SER A 237 -18.06 17.39 -25.50
C SER A 237 -17.06 16.54 -24.72
N ALA A 238 -15.76 16.81 -24.81
CA ALA A 238 -14.71 16.14 -24.02
C ALA A 238 -14.88 16.40 -22.51
N SER A 239 -15.23 17.63 -22.11
CA SER A 239 -15.50 17.99 -20.73
C SER A 239 -16.74 17.27 -20.19
N SER A 240 -17.80 17.14 -21.00
CA SER A 240 -18.99 16.37 -20.63
C SER A 240 -18.70 14.87 -20.48
N LEU A 241 -17.88 14.29 -21.35
CA LEU A 241 -17.41 12.91 -21.26
C LEU A 241 -16.60 12.69 -19.99
N LEU A 242 -15.63 13.57 -19.74
CA LEU A 242 -14.82 13.52 -18.52
C LEU A 242 -15.67 13.75 -17.26
N ALA A 243 -16.66 14.65 -17.31
CA ALA A 243 -17.58 14.88 -16.20
C ALA A 243 -18.48 13.66 -15.92
N ASN A 244 -18.88 12.94 -16.96
CA ASN A 244 -19.62 11.68 -16.88
C ASN A 244 -18.75 10.54 -16.35
N GLU A 245 -17.50 10.42 -16.79
CA GLU A 245 -16.53 9.48 -16.23
C GLU A 245 -16.25 9.79 -14.76
N LEU A 246 -16.00 11.05 -14.42
CA LEU A 246 -15.81 11.48 -13.04
C LEU A 246 -17.05 11.16 -12.18
N LYS A 247 -18.26 11.33 -12.74
CA LYS A 247 -19.52 10.96 -12.07
C LYS A 247 -19.59 9.46 -11.85
N ARG A 248 -19.27 8.64 -12.85
CA ARG A 248 -19.21 7.17 -12.71
C ARG A 248 -18.19 6.75 -11.64
N SER A 249 -17.01 7.36 -11.62
CA SER A 249 -16.00 7.12 -10.60
C SER A 249 -16.46 7.57 -9.20
N GLN A 250 -17.16 8.71 -9.09
CA GLN A 250 -17.77 9.16 -7.82
C GLN A 250 -18.89 8.22 -7.35
N ASP A 251 -19.70 7.71 -8.27
CA ASP A 251 -20.75 6.73 -7.98
C ASP A 251 -20.12 5.40 -7.53
N GLN A 252 -19.03 4.96 -8.14
CA GLN A 252 -18.25 3.81 -7.67
C GLN A 252 -17.63 4.06 -6.29
N LEU A 253 -17.05 5.24 -6.06
CA LEU A 253 -16.47 5.61 -4.77
C LEU A 253 -17.54 5.62 -3.65
N SER A 254 -18.73 6.14 -3.94
CA SER A 254 -19.84 6.14 -2.97
C SER A 254 -20.33 4.72 -2.67
N LYS A 255 -20.43 3.84 -3.69
CA LYS A 255 -20.70 2.40 -3.49
C LYS A 255 -19.63 1.74 -2.62
N PHE A 256 -18.34 2.01 -2.89
CA PHE A 256 -17.26 1.49 -2.06
C PHE A 256 -17.33 2.00 -0.62
N LYS A 257 -17.63 3.28 -0.42
CA LYS A 257 -17.82 3.85 0.92
C LYS A 257 -18.97 3.19 1.69
N ILE A 258 -20.09 2.92 1.03
CA ILE A 258 -21.21 2.17 1.63
C ILE A 258 -20.76 0.76 2.00
N SER A 259 -20.11 0.04 1.08
CA SER A 259 -19.62 -1.32 1.33
C SER A 259 -18.58 -1.38 2.46
N TYR A 260 -17.76 -0.33 2.60
CA TYR A 260 -16.77 -0.22 3.67
C TYR A 260 -17.45 0.00 5.02
N ASN A 261 -18.44 0.90 5.09
CA ASN A 261 -19.21 1.12 6.33
C ASN A 261 -19.98 -0.14 6.75
N GLU A 262 -20.52 -0.91 5.81
CA GLU A 262 -21.14 -2.20 6.10
C GLU A 262 -20.13 -3.24 6.61
N LEU A 263 -18.93 -3.26 6.04
CA LEU A 263 -17.85 -4.14 6.48
C LEU A 263 -17.35 -3.76 7.88
N GLU A 264 -17.20 -2.46 8.16
CA GLU A 264 -16.83 -1.91 9.46
C GLU A 264 -17.88 -2.26 10.52
N LYS A 265 -19.17 -2.12 10.20
CA LYS A 265 -20.25 -2.55 11.10
C LYS A 265 -20.16 -4.05 11.42
N LYS A 266 -20.01 -4.90 10.39
CA LYS A 266 -19.83 -6.35 10.56
C LYS A 266 -18.59 -6.69 11.39
N TYR A 267 -17.50 -5.96 11.22
CA TYR A 267 -16.29 -6.13 12.02
C TYR A 267 -16.54 -5.79 13.49
N ASN A 268 -17.19 -4.67 13.77
CA ASN A 268 -17.54 -4.26 15.14
C ASN A 268 -18.48 -5.27 15.81
N ASP A 269 -19.48 -5.79 15.07
CA ASP A 269 -20.37 -6.85 15.55
C ASP A 269 -19.57 -8.12 15.94
N GLN A 270 -18.60 -8.53 15.11
CA GLN A 270 -17.70 -9.68 15.41
C GLN A 270 -16.76 -9.40 16.60
N VAL A 271 -16.32 -8.17 16.79
CA VAL A 271 -15.49 -7.79 17.95
C VAL A 271 -16.29 -7.91 19.24
N GLU A 272 -17.55 -7.48 19.25
CA GLU A 272 -18.41 -7.60 20.43
C GLU A 272 -18.79 -9.07 20.70
N GLU A 273 -19.06 -9.87 19.67
CA GLU A 273 -19.25 -11.33 19.82
C GLU A 273 -18.02 -12.01 20.43
N ASN A 274 -16.81 -11.69 19.95
CA ASN A 274 -15.57 -12.22 20.51
C ASN A 274 -15.35 -11.80 21.96
N LYS A 275 -15.76 -10.58 22.32
CA LYS A 275 -15.70 -10.10 23.70
C LYS A 275 -16.65 -10.90 24.59
N GLN A 276 -17.86 -11.19 24.14
CA GLN A 276 -18.80 -12.06 24.85
C GLN A 276 -18.26 -13.48 25.01
N LEU A 277 -17.67 -14.06 23.96
CA LEU A 277 -17.02 -15.38 24.01
C LEU A 277 -15.84 -15.41 24.99
N ARG A 278 -15.04 -14.34 25.06
CA ARG A 278 -13.96 -14.21 26.05
C ARG A 278 -14.49 -14.17 27.48
N THR A 279 -15.56 -13.41 27.72
CA THR A 279 -16.23 -13.39 29.03
C THR A 279 -16.79 -14.77 29.39
N TYR A 280 -17.45 -15.44 28.46
CA TYR A 280 -17.97 -16.79 28.66
C TYR A 280 -16.85 -17.81 28.96
N ALA A 281 -15.76 -17.79 28.20
CA ALA A 281 -14.60 -18.65 28.44
C ALA A 281 -13.94 -18.36 29.80
N SER A 282 -13.90 -17.09 30.22
CA SER A 282 -13.41 -16.71 31.55
C SER A 282 -14.29 -17.29 32.66
N ASN A 283 -15.61 -17.20 32.52
CA ASN A 283 -16.56 -17.74 33.50
C ASN A 283 -16.43 -19.27 33.60
N ILE A 284 -16.35 -19.97 32.46
CA ILE A 284 -16.11 -21.42 32.44
C ILE A 284 -14.80 -21.77 33.14
N LYS A 285 -13.72 -21.02 32.86
CA LYS A 285 -12.43 -21.25 33.50
C LYS A 285 -12.52 -21.11 35.02
N GLU A 286 -13.24 -20.10 35.50
CA GLU A 286 -13.48 -19.89 36.92
C GLU A 286 -14.30 -21.04 37.54
N GLU A 287 -15.38 -21.49 36.88
CA GLU A 287 -16.18 -22.65 37.31
C GLU A 287 -15.33 -23.93 37.41
N TYR A 288 -14.51 -24.23 36.40
CA TYR A 288 -13.61 -25.39 36.45
C TYR A 288 -12.55 -25.26 37.54
N THR A 289 -12.01 -24.06 37.76
CA THR A 289 -11.03 -23.82 38.84
C THR A 289 -11.67 -24.09 40.20
N ASN A 290 -12.91 -23.66 40.40
CA ASN A 290 -13.68 -23.95 41.62
C ASN A 290 -13.94 -25.46 41.77
N HIS A 291 -14.32 -26.15 40.69
CA HIS A 291 -14.50 -27.62 40.73
C HIS A 291 -13.21 -28.37 41.04
N ILE A 292 -12.08 -27.95 40.48
CA ILE A 292 -10.76 -28.52 40.78
C ILE A 292 -10.43 -28.32 42.26
N SER A 293 -10.66 -27.12 42.81
CA SER A 293 -10.46 -26.84 44.23
C SER A 293 -11.32 -27.75 45.12
N ILE A 294 -12.61 -27.90 44.81
CA ILE A 294 -13.53 -28.78 45.56
C ILE A 294 -13.06 -30.25 45.49
N LEU A 295 -12.59 -30.71 44.32
CA LEU A 295 -12.06 -32.07 44.15
C LEU A 295 -10.77 -32.28 44.93
N GLN A 296 -9.86 -31.30 44.93
CA GLN A 296 -8.63 -31.32 45.73
C GLN A 296 -8.95 -31.40 47.22
N ASP A 297 -9.90 -30.61 47.72
CA ASP A 297 -10.35 -30.66 49.12
C ASP A 297 -10.94 -32.02 49.49
N LYS A 298 -11.79 -32.58 48.61
CA LYS A 298 -12.35 -33.94 48.80
C LYS A 298 -11.26 -35.01 48.81
N TYR A 299 -10.28 -34.91 47.93
CA TYR A 299 -9.17 -35.86 47.86
C TYR A 299 -8.28 -35.77 49.11
N ALA A 300 -7.97 -34.55 49.57
CA ALA A 300 -7.26 -34.32 50.82
C ALA A 300 -8.03 -34.90 52.03
N ALA A 301 -9.35 -34.71 52.08
CA ALA A 301 -10.19 -35.30 53.12
C ALA A 301 -10.16 -36.84 53.08
N ALA A 302 -10.22 -37.45 51.88
CA ALA A 302 -10.16 -38.89 51.70
C ALA A 302 -8.79 -39.49 52.12
N ILE A 303 -7.69 -38.80 51.80
CA ILE A 303 -6.35 -39.17 52.28
C ILE A 303 -6.32 -39.13 53.81
N ASN A 304 -6.85 -38.08 54.43
CA ASN A 304 -6.89 -37.93 55.88
C ASN A 304 -7.79 -38.98 56.57
N THR A 305 -8.83 -39.49 55.90
CA THR A 305 -9.62 -40.63 56.43
C THR A 305 -8.89 -41.95 56.28
N ASN A 306 -8.19 -42.19 55.16
CA ASN A 306 -7.42 -43.41 54.95
C ASN A 306 -6.23 -43.50 55.90
N SER A 307 -5.53 -42.40 56.16
CA SER A 307 -4.44 -42.39 57.15
C SER A 307 -4.93 -42.65 58.59
N LYS A 308 -6.17 -42.28 58.91
CA LYS A 308 -6.81 -42.66 60.18
C LYS A 308 -7.18 -44.16 60.22
N LEU A 309 -7.55 -44.75 59.09
CA LEU A 309 -7.84 -46.18 58.97
C LEU A 309 -6.55 -47.02 59.06
N ASP A 310 -5.46 -46.60 58.42
CA ASP A 310 -4.15 -47.28 58.51
C ASP A 310 -3.60 -47.27 59.95
N ASN A 311 -3.77 -46.17 60.68
CA ASN A 311 -3.42 -46.11 62.11
C ASN A 311 -4.36 -46.94 63.01
N SER A 312 -5.50 -47.41 62.50
CA SER A 312 -6.43 -48.32 63.19
C SER A 312 -6.21 -49.79 62.80
N TYR A 313 -5.37 -50.08 61.80
CA TYR A 313 -5.20 -51.41 61.20
C TYR A 313 -3.78 -51.99 61.39
N ASP A 314 -3.03 -51.54 62.41
CA ASP A 314 -1.78 -52.19 62.86
C ASP A 314 -2.05 -53.47 63.69
N GLY A 315 -3.03 -54.25 63.24
CA GLY A 315 -3.68 -55.29 64.01
C GLY A 315 -4.23 -56.42 63.15
N LYS A 316 -3.35 -57.02 62.34
CA LYS A 316 -3.47 -58.34 61.70
C LYS A 316 -4.12 -58.42 60.29
N VAL A 317 -3.43 -59.21 59.46
CA VAL A 317 -3.91 -60.20 58.46
C VAL A 317 -3.79 -59.86 56.96
N ASN A 318 -2.96 -60.70 56.32
CA ASN A 318 -2.95 -61.28 54.97
C ASN A 318 -3.05 -60.42 53.69
N ARG A 319 -1.88 -60.34 53.06
CA ARG A 319 -1.56 -60.48 51.63
C ARG A 319 -2.75 -60.85 50.72
N MET A 320 -3.08 -59.97 49.78
CA MET A 320 -3.78 -60.27 48.53
C MET A 320 -2.93 -59.84 47.31
N PRO A 321 -3.12 -60.48 46.13
CA PRO A 321 -2.18 -60.44 45.03
C PRO A 321 -2.33 -59.19 44.16
N ALA A 322 -1.19 -58.64 43.76
CA ALA A 322 -1.07 -57.49 42.89
C ALA A 322 -1.34 -57.87 41.43
N SER A 323 -2.47 -57.43 40.87
CA SER A 323 -2.60 -57.21 39.42
C SER A 323 -2.65 -55.70 39.18
N VAL A 324 -1.46 -55.08 39.24
CA VAL A 324 -1.25 -53.69 38.85
C VAL A 324 -1.17 -53.66 37.33
N VAL A 325 -2.27 -53.28 36.68
CA VAL A 325 -2.25 -52.84 35.29
C VAL A 325 -1.58 -51.46 35.29
N SER A 326 -0.31 -51.45 34.90
CA SER A 326 0.48 -50.23 34.67
C SER A 326 -0.13 -49.46 33.51
N TYR A 327 -0.87 -48.38 33.81
CA TYR A 327 -1.20 -47.38 32.80
C TYR A 327 0.07 -46.58 32.55
N GLU A 328 0.69 -46.76 31.37
CA GLU A 328 1.71 -45.84 30.90
C GLU A 328 1.04 -44.47 30.69
N PRO A 329 1.47 -43.40 31.38
CA PRO A 329 0.96 -42.07 31.10
C PRO A 329 1.42 -41.67 29.71
N ILE A 330 0.46 -41.44 28.82
CA ILE A 330 0.68 -40.77 27.54
C ILE A 330 1.39 -39.45 27.86
N PRO A 331 2.59 -39.16 27.30
CA PRO A 331 3.31 -37.93 27.59
C PRO A 331 2.59 -36.75 26.93
N SER A 332 1.61 -36.18 27.64
CA SER A 332 0.95 -34.94 27.26
C SER A 332 1.75 -33.73 27.76
N SER A 333 2.98 -33.58 27.27
CA SER A 333 3.68 -32.29 27.33
C SER A 333 4.74 -32.27 26.24
N VAL A 334 4.29 -32.19 24.99
CA VAL A 334 5.17 -31.65 23.96
C VAL A 334 5.17 -30.14 24.20
N ASP A 335 6.32 -29.60 24.60
CA ASP A 335 6.58 -28.16 24.56
C ASP A 335 6.64 -27.74 23.09
N LEU A 336 5.46 -27.53 22.53
CA LEU A 336 5.24 -27.15 21.15
C LEU A 336 5.49 -25.64 21.08
N GLY A 337 6.75 -25.23 20.99
CA GLY A 337 7.19 -23.84 20.85
C GLY A 337 6.72 -23.15 19.56
N TYR A 338 5.46 -23.36 19.15
CA TYR A 338 4.80 -22.70 18.04
C TYR A 338 3.51 -22.03 18.53
N LEU A 339 3.23 -20.84 17.99
CA LEU A 339 2.01 -20.12 18.28
C LEU A 339 0.99 -20.42 17.18
N VAL A 340 -0.11 -21.07 17.55
CA VAL A 340 -1.28 -21.24 16.68
C VAL A 340 -2.23 -20.08 16.96
N GLU A 341 -2.44 -19.24 15.96
CA GLU A 341 -3.44 -18.18 16.00
C GLU A 341 -4.64 -18.61 15.15
N VAL A 342 -5.79 -18.82 15.82
CA VAL A 342 -7.03 -19.24 15.16
C VAL A 342 -7.96 -18.04 15.05
N ASP A 343 -8.13 -17.53 13.84
CA ASP A 343 -9.13 -16.54 13.43
C ASP A 343 -10.25 -17.27 12.66
N PRO A 344 -11.54 -16.93 12.84
CA PRO A 344 -12.64 -17.46 12.01
C PRO A 344 -12.40 -17.52 10.49
N ARG A 345 -11.49 -16.67 9.96
CA ARG A 345 -11.11 -16.64 8.52
C ARG A 345 -9.75 -17.26 8.22
N HIS A 346 -8.88 -17.35 9.21
CA HIS A 346 -7.50 -17.73 9.01
C HIS A 346 -7.07 -18.72 10.10
N LEU A 347 -6.64 -19.90 9.67
CA LEU A 347 -5.85 -20.74 10.55
C LEU A 347 -4.39 -20.39 10.32
N LYS A 348 -3.79 -19.65 11.25
CA LYS A 348 -2.42 -19.13 11.13
C LYS A 348 -1.49 -19.90 12.05
N LEU A 349 -0.47 -20.52 11.46
CA LEU A 349 0.63 -21.16 12.16
C LEU A 349 1.83 -20.24 12.12
N ILE A 350 2.34 -19.87 13.29
CA ILE A 350 3.55 -19.08 13.43
C ILE A 350 4.66 -19.98 13.94
N LEU A 351 5.72 -20.09 13.16
CA LEU A 351 6.83 -21.00 13.40
C LEU A 351 8.12 -20.20 13.35
N ASP A 352 8.76 -20.06 14.51
CA ASP A 352 9.96 -19.24 14.68
C ASP A 352 11.18 -19.85 13.97
N GLU A 353 12.21 -19.06 13.71
CA GLU A 353 13.40 -19.50 12.96
C GLU A 353 14.08 -20.71 13.60
N ASN A 354 14.23 -20.71 14.94
CA ASN A 354 14.81 -21.82 15.69
C ASN A 354 14.07 -23.16 15.47
N PHE A 355 12.83 -23.10 14.98
CA PHE A 355 12.08 -24.28 14.58
C PHE A 355 12.60 -24.86 13.25
N PHE A 356 12.94 -24.00 12.30
CA PHE A 356 13.17 -24.38 10.90
C PHE A 356 14.62 -24.35 10.42
N PHE A 357 15.39 -23.37 10.87
CA PHE A 357 16.65 -23.01 10.26
C PHE A 357 17.69 -22.70 11.33
N ASN A 358 18.94 -23.01 11.04
CA ASN A 358 20.03 -22.42 11.80
C ASN A 358 20.13 -20.92 11.43
N SER A 359 20.63 -20.10 12.36
CA SER A 359 20.77 -18.66 12.18
C SER A 359 21.40 -18.30 10.82
N GLY A 360 20.72 -17.44 10.06
CA GLY A 360 21.17 -16.97 8.74
C GLY A 360 21.10 -18.00 7.61
N GLN A 361 20.64 -19.23 7.87
CA GLN A 361 20.40 -20.25 6.85
C GLN A 361 18.93 -20.25 6.40
N TYR A 362 18.69 -20.91 5.27
CA TYR A 362 17.36 -21.16 4.70
C TYR A 362 17.13 -22.65 4.38
N GLU A 363 18.12 -23.50 4.61
CA GLU A 363 18.00 -24.95 4.39
C GLU A 363 17.45 -25.62 5.65
N MET A 364 16.44 -26.47 5.48
CA MET A 364 15.85 -27.23 6.57
C MET A 364 16.69 -28.47 6.87
N THR A 365 16.86 -28.77 8.15
CA THR A 365 17.41 -30.06 8.59
C THR A 365 16.38 -31.18 8.45
N GLU A 366 16.82 -32.44 8.46
CA GLU A 366 15.92 -33.60 8.37
C GLU A 366 14.94 -33.66 9.55
N THR A 367 15.41 -33.38 10.78
CA THR A 367 14.57 -33.38 11.98
C THR A 367 13.47 -32.33 11.92
N THR A 368 13.80 -31.14 11.40
CA THR A 368 12.84 -30.08 11.12
C THR A 368 11.83 -30.48 10.04
N ARG A 369 12.28 -31.14 8.98
CA ARG A 369 11.40 -31.63 7.89
C ARG A 369 10.35 -32.60 8.44
N THR A 370 10.74 -33.54 9.30
CA THR A 370 9.81 -34.46 9.95
C THR A 370 8.80 -33.73 10.85
N LYS A 371 9.25 -32.72 11.61
CA LYS A 371 8.33 -31.92 12.44
C LYS A 371 7.31 -31.15 11.60
N LEU A 372 7.76 -30.54 10.50
CA LEU A 372 6.86 -29.88 9.54
C LEU A 372 5.85 -30.87 8.96
N GLN A 373 6.29 -32.09 8.66
CA GLN A 373 5.42 -33.16 8.18
C GLN A 373 4.32 -33.52 9.16
N SER A 374 4.66 -33.69 10.43
CA SER A 374 3.65 -33.96 11.47
C SER A 374 2.64 -32.82 11.61
N ILE A 375 3.09 -31.57 11.58
CA ILE A 375 2.22 -30.39 11.73
C ILE A 375 1.30 -30.25 10.51
N ILE A 376 1.87 -30.15 9.31
CA ILE A 376 1.09 -29.95 8.08
C ILE A 376 0.23 -31.16 7.77
N GLY A 377 0.69 -32.37 8.10
CA GLY A 377 -0.09 -33.60 8.03
C GLY A 377 -1.34 -33.56 8.90
N ALA A 378 -1.21 -33.15 10.17
CA ALA A 378 -2.35 -33.02 11.08
C ALA A 378 -3.37 -31.98 10.58
N TYR A 379 -2.90 -30.80 10.16
CA TYR A 379 -3.79 -29.74 9.65
C TYR A 379 -4.44 -30.09 8.32
N SER A 380 -3.69 -30.68 7.39
CA SER A 380 -4.23 -31.19 6.13
C SER A 380 -5.34 -32.20 6.42
N LYS A 381 -5.07 -33.19 7.27
CA LYS A 381 -6.05 -34.21 7.61
C LYS A 381 -7.32 -33.56 8.19
N GLU A 382 -7.20 -32.63 9.12
CA GLU A 382 -8.35 -31.98 9.74
C GLU A 382 -9.16 -31.12 8.75
N ILE A 383 -8.49 -30.32 7.91
CA ILE A 383 -9.14 -29.45 6.92
C ILE A 383 -9.85 -30.29 5.85
N PHE A 384 -9.20 -31.32 5.33
CA PHE A 384 -9.73 -32.12 4.24
C PHE A 384 -10.68 -33.25 4.69
N SER A 385 -10.71 -33.60 5.98
CA SER A 385 -11.72 -34.52 6.53
C SER A 385 -13.10 -33.88 6.67
N LYS A 386 -13.19 -32.54 6.57
CA LYS A 386 -14.44 -31.78 6.69
C LYS A 386 -14.73 -31.10 5.35
N ASP A 387 -15.74 -31.58 4.62
CA ASP A 387 -16.11 -31.02 3.30
C ASP A 387 -16.33 -29.50 3.36
N GLU A 388 -16.93 -28.98 4.45
CA GLU A 388 -17.12 -27.54 4.63
C GLU A 388 -15.79 -26.75 4.67
N LEU A 389 -14.76 -27.28 5.34
CA LEU A 389 -13.46 -26.59 5.42
C LEU A 389 -12.66 -26.74 4.13
N LYS A 390 -12.75 -27.92 3.51
CA LYS A 390 -12.14 -28.21 2.22
C LYS A 390 -12.64 -27.27 1.13
N ASP A 391 -13.95 -27.09 1.03
CA ASP A 391 -14.57 -26.24 0.00
C ASP A 391 -14.28 -24.75 0.24
N ARG A 392 -14.18 -24.36 1.52
CA ARG A 392 -13.84 -22.99 1.91
C ARG A 392 -12.35 -22.68 1.80
N LEU A 393 -11.45 -23.66 1.77
CA LEU A 393 -10.02 -23.41 1.68
C LEU A 393 -9.68 -22.71 0.36
N GLU A 394 -9.31 -21.44 0.42
CA GLU A 394 -8.99 -20.62 -0.75
C GLU A 394 -7.53 -20.82 -1.14
N ARG A 395 -6.63 -20.54 -0.20
CA ARG A 395 -5.17 -20.57 -0.40
C ARG A 395 -4.43 -20.93 0.88
N ILE A 396 -3.23 -21.47 0.72
CA ILE A 396 -2.27 -21.77 1.78
C ILE A 396 -1.07 -20.84 1.56
N HIS A 397 -0.96 -19.81 2.38
CA HIS A 397 0.03 -18.75 2.21
C HIS A 397 1.21 -18.96 3.17
N ILE A 398 2.40 -19.17 2.60
CA ILE A 398 3.66 -19.31 3.34
C ILE A 398 4.41 -17.99 3.25
N ILE A 399 4.58 -17.31 4.38
CA ILE A 399 5.16 -15.98 4.48
C ILE A 399 6.45 -16.07 5.29
N GLY A 400 7.58 -15.72 4.67
CA GLY A 400 8.85 -15.59 5.38
C GLY A 400 9.02 -14.20 5.96
N HIS A 401 9.60 -14.13 7.16
CA HIS A 401 10.00 -12.89 7.82
C HIS A 401 11.48 -12.96 8.21
N SER A 402 12.12 -11.80 8.29
CA SER A 402 13.48 -11.66 8.79
C SER A 402 13.55 -10.63 9.91
N SER A 403 14.64 -10.67 10.68
CA SER A 403 14.92 -9.67 11.70
C SER A 403 15.45 -8.38 11.07
N PRO A 404 15.33 -7.24 11.78
CA PRO A 404 15.93 -5.97 11.36
C PRO A 404 17.44 -5.95 11.59
N ILE A 405 18.15 -6.99 11.13
CA ILE A 405 19.61 -7.08 11.15
C ILE A 405 20.10 -7.15 9.71
N TYR A 406 21.11 -6.33 9.41
CA TYR A 406 21.84 -6.35 8.16
C TYR A 406 23.34 -6.34 8.42
N LYS A 407 24.05 -7.36 7.90
CA LYS A 407 25.51 -7.53 8.10
C LYS A 407 25.94 -7.46 9.57
N GLY A 408 25.16 -8.10 10.45
CA GLY A 408 25.41 -8.14 11.89
C GLY A 408 25.12 -6.84 12.63
N LYS A 409 24.48 -5.86 11.99
CA LYS A 409 24.09 -4.59 12.61
C LYS A 409 22.58 -4.39 12.53
N TYR A 410 21.99 -3.87 13.60
CA TYR A 410 20.60 -3.43 13.60
C TYR A 410 20.39 -2.35 12.53
N VAL A 411 19.29 -2.48 11.78
CA VAL A 411 18.79 -1.47 10.86
C VAL A 411 17.39 -1.07 11.30
N ASP A 412 17.09 0.22 11.33
CA ASP A 412 15.74 0.68 11.63
C ASP A 412 14.80 0.27 10.49
N PRO A 413 13.70 -0.48 10.74
CA PRO A 413 12.76 -0.88 9.68
C PRO A 413 12.18 0.28 8.87
N ILE A 414 12.10 1.49 9.44
CA ILE A 414 11.52 2.68 8.80
C ILE A 414 12.54 3.37 7.90
N ASP A 415 13.77 3.51 8.40
CA ASP A 415 14.85 4.28 7.75
C ASP A 415 15.92 3.38 7.10
N ALA A 416 15.67 2.08 6.98
CA ALA A 416 16.63 1.12 6.45
C ALA A 416 17.04 1.44 5.01
N ASP A 417 18.33 1.27 4.73
CA ASP A 417 18.87 1.30 3.38
C ASP A 417 18.15 0.28 2.48
N PRO A 418 17.75 0.64 1.24
CA PRO A 418 17.06 -0.27 0.34
C PRO A 418 17.77 -1.61 0.11
N LYS A 419 19.12 -1.62 0.17
CA LYS A 419 19.90 -2.86 0.05
C LYS A 419 19.71 -3.78 1.25
N ALA A 420 19.66 -3.22 2.46
CA ALA A 420 19.40 -3.98 3.67
C ALA A 420 18.02 -4.65 3.61
N PHE A 421 17.02 -3.91 3.14
CA PHE A 421 15.67 -4.42 2.94
C PHE A 421 15.62 -5.54 1.90
N GLN A 422 16.30 -5.37 0.76
CA GLN A 422 16.32 -6.34 -0.33
C GLN A 422 17.05 -7.63 0.05
N ASP A 423 18.22 -7.55 0.69
CA ASP A 423 18.97 -8.73 1.12
C ASP A 423 18.15 -9.56 2.14
N ASN A 424 17.44 -8.89 3.06
CA ASN A 424 16.54 -9.53 4.00
C ASN A 424 15.25 -10.06 3.35
N MET A 425 14.75 -9.37 2.33
CA MET A 425 13.62 -9.84 1.52
C MET A 425 13.97 -11.16 0.85
N ASP A 426 15.14 -11.25 0.23
CA ASP A 426 15.61 -12.47 -0.43
C ASP A 426 15.71 -13.65 0.55
N ILE A 427 16.29 -13.43 1.74
CA ILE A 427 16.35 -14.45 2.80
C ILE A 427 14.94 -14.92 3.18
N SER A 428 14.03 -13.97 3.41
CA SER A 428 12.64 -14.28 3.79
C SER A 428 11.91 -15.11 2.72
N ILE A 429 12.11 -14.78 1.44
CA ILE A 429 11.54 -15.54 0.32
C ILE A 429 12.17 -16.94 0.23
N GLN A 430 13.49 -17.08 0.40
CA GLN A 430 14.16 -18.38 0.33
C GLN A 430 13.70 -19.32 1.46
N ARG A 431 13.49 -18.80 2.67
CA ARG A 431 12.92 -19.57 3.78
C ARG A 431 11.52 -20.07 3.47
N ALA A 432 10.64 -19.19 2.99
CA ALA A 432 9.29 -19.56 2.59
C ALA A 432 9.28 -20.61 1.46
N LYS A 433 10.19 -20.47 0.47
CA LYS A 433 10.41 -21.48 -0.58
C LYS A 433 10.89 -22.82 -0.04
N SER A 434 11.76 -22.82 0.97
CA SER A 434 12.27 -24.05 1.59
C SER A 434 11.14 -24.85 2.23
N VAL A 435 10.26 -24.18 2.99
CA VAL A 435 9.06 -24.79 3.59
C VAL A 435 8.11 -25.29 2.51
N ALA A 436 7.84 -24.48 1.47
CA ALA A 436 6.99 -24.89 0.35
C ALA A 436 7.52 -26.14 -0.35
N ARG A 437 8.83 -26.18 -0.65
CA ARG A 437 9.49 -27.35 -1.26
C ARG A 437 9.30 -28.58 -0.40
N ALA A 438 9.54 -28.49 0.90
CA ALA A 438 9.36 -29.60 1.83
C ALA A 438 7.91 -30.13 1.82
N ILE A 439 6.90 -29.25 1.83
CA ILE A 439 5.48 -29.63 1.76
C ILE A 439 5.12 -30.32 0.44
N THR A 440 5.75 -29.90 -0.66
CA THR A 440 5.48 -30.45 -2.00
C THR A 440 6.36 -31.63 -2.40
N ASP A 441 7.32 -32.02 -1.56
CA ASP A 441 8.25 -33.10 -1.84
C ASP A 441 7.52 -34.44 -1.96
N ASN A 442 8.01 -35.31 -2.84
CA ASN A 442 7.44 -36.63 -3.03
C ASN A 442 7.66 -37.55 -1.83
N ASN A 443 8.74 -37.34 -1.09
CA ASN A 443 9.09 -38.08 0.12
C ASN A 443 8.30 -37.62 1.36
N PHE A 444 7.51 -36.56 1.22
CA PHE A 444 6.68 -36.00 2.27
C PHE A 444 5.27 -36.59 2.14
N GLU A 445 4.96 -37.58 2.97
CA GLU A 445 3.64 -38.21 3.00
C GLU A 445 2.62 -37.21 3.56
N LEU A 446 1.87 -36.59 2.66
CA LEU A 446 0.87 -35.58 2.98
C LEU A 446 -0.47 -35.93 2.31
N PRO A 447 -1.55 -36.10 3.09
CA PRO A 447 -2.89 -36.24 2.54
C PRO A 447 -3.23 -35.03 1.66
N HIS A 448 -3.93 -35.26 0.54
CA HIS A 448 -4.39 -34.20 -0.35
C HIS A 448 -3.27 -33.27 -0.87
N ARG A 449 -2.07 -33.82 -1.08
CA ARG A 449 -0.88 -33.07 -1.54
C ARG A 449 -1.12 -32.28 -2.82
N ASN A 450 -1.87 -32.84 -3.78
CA ASN A 450 -2.13 -32.18 -5.05
C ASN A 450 -2.99 -30.93 -4.87
N GLU A 451 -4.01 -31.03 -4.02
CA GLU A 451 -4.91 -29.94 -3.65
C GLU A 451 -4.14 -28.86 -2.89
N ILE A 452 -3.32 -29.24 -1.91
CA ILE A 452 -2.45 -28.33 -1.17
C ILE A 452 -1.50 -27.59 -2.12
N ARG A 453 -0.82 -28.32 -3.01
CA ARG A 453 0.09 -27.74 -4.00
C ARG A 453 -0.59 -26.73 -4.90
N SER A 454 -1.83 -27.00 -5.33
CA SER A 454 -2.59 -26.08 -6.20
C SER A 454 -3.01 -24.78 -5.53
N LYS A 455 -3.03 -24.75 -4.19
CA LYS A 455 -3.48 -23.63 -3.36
C LYS A 455 -2.33 -22.87 -2.71
N LEU A 456 -1.08 -23.31 -2.91
CA LEU A 456 0.08 -22.82 -2.19
C LEU A 456 0.58 -21.48 -2.79
N VAL A 457 0.72 -20.47 -1.94
CA VAL A 457 1.24 -19.14 -2.27
C VAL A 457 2.44 -18.85 -1.38
N ILE A 458 3.48 -18.24 -1.94
CA ILE A 458 4.72 -17.94 -1.22
C ILE A 458 4.98 -16.44 -1.27
N SER A 459 5.30 -15.84 -0.13
CA SER A 459 5.75 -14.45 -0.05
C SER A 459 6.87 -14.27 0.96
N GLY A 460 7.56 -13.13 0.85
CA GLY A 460 8.52 -12.65 1.85
C GLY A 460 8.12 -11.25 2.29
N LYS A 461 8.38 -10.94 3.57
CA LYS A 461 8.10 -9.63 4.16
C LYS A 461 9.34 -8.91 4.67
N SER A 462 10.54 -9.48 4.49
CA SER A 462 11.76 -8.91 5.07
C SER A 462 11.55 -8.61 6.56
N PHE A 463 12.09 -7.49 7.06
CA PHE A 463 11.87 -6.97 8.40
C PHE A 463 10.73 -5.93 8.48
N SER A 464 9.73 -5.99 7.59
CA SER A 464 8.61 -5.03 7.59
C SER A 464 7.66 -5.20 8.80
N GLU A 465 7.64 -6.39 9.40
CA GLU A 465 6.78 -6.73 10.55
C GLU A 465 7.59 -7.41 11.67
N PRO A 466 8.55 -6.69 12.28
CA PRO A 466 9.37 -7.23 13.36
C PRO A 466 8.58 -7.31 14.66
N ARG A 467 8.85 -8.34 15.46
CA ARG A 467 8.21 -8.55 16.77
C ARG A 467 8.94 -7.74 17.84
N MET A 468 8.20 -7.02 18.67
CA MET A 468 8.78 -6.26 19.78
C MET A 468 9.25 -7.19 20.89
N LYS A 469 10.36 -6.86 21.54
CA LYS A 469 10.75 -7.56 22.77
C LYS A 469 9.69 -7.35 23.86
N PRO A 470 9.31 -8.38 24.62
CA PRO A 470 8.54 -8.18 25.84
C PRO A 470 9.34 -7.27 26.80
N ARG A 471 8.65 -6.35 27.49
CA ARG A 471 9.29 -5.40 28.42
C ARG A 471 9.96 -6.17 29.57
N GLY A 472 11.28 -6.29 29.54
CA GLY A 472 12.10 -6.79 30.65
C GLY A 472 12.63 -5.67 31.54
N PRO A 473 13.21 -5.98 32.72
CA PRO A 473 13.82 -4.98 33.59
C PRO A 473 14.93 -4.21 32.87
N ALA A 474 15.02 -2.91 33.14
CA ALA A 474 15.81 -1.91 32.40
C ALA A 474 17.35 -2.09 32.41
N SER A 475 17.87 -3.20 32.93
CA SER A 475 19.30 -3.44 33.16
C SER A 475 19.97 -4.41 32.18
N ILE A 476 19.26 -4.95 31.19
CA ILE A 476 19.89 -5.81 30.16
C ILE A 476 20.36 -4.91 29.01
N GLN A 477 21.67 -4.79 28.86
CA GLN A 477 22.37 -4.09 27.77
C GLN A 477 21.69 -4.33 26.42
N ALA A 478 21.52 -3.25 25.65
CA ALA A 478 20.81 -3.22 24.37
C ALA A 478 21.35 -4.30 23.41
N ARG A 479 20.55 -5.36 23.22
CA ARG A 479 20.83 -6.49 22.32
C ARG A 479 20.95 -6.03 20.86
N GLU A 480 21.69 -6.80 20.06
CA GLU A 480 22.08 -6.66 18.63
C GLU A 480 20.96 -6.33 17.61
N CYS A 481 19.70 -6.20 18.06
CA CYS A 481 18.48 -6.08 17.26
C CYS A 481 17.57 -4.92 17.72
N GLY A 482 18.12 -3.95 18.45
CA GLY A 482 17.37 -2.80 18.97
C GLY A 482 16.21 -3.20 19.90
N ILE A 483 15.06 -2.55 19.70
CA ILE A 483 13.82 -2.79 20.46
C ILE A 483 13.07 -4.07 20.06
N TYR A 484 13.52 -4.74 19.00
CA TYR A 484 12.85 -5.92 18.45
C TYR A 484 13.50 -7.21 18.93
N ASP A 485 12.68 -8.25 19.00
CA ASP A 485 13.10 -9.60 19.32
C ASP A 485 13.52 -10.27 18.01
N CYS A 486 14.82 -10.51 17.88
CA CYS A 486 15.41 -10.97 16.64
C CYS A 486 15.01 -12.40 16.27
N GLU A 487 14.88 -13.27 17.27
CA GLU A 487 14.56 -14.68 17.06
C GLU A 487 13.10 -14.81 16.65
N SER A 488 12.19 -14.14 17.36
CA SER A 488 10.76 -14.16 16.99
C SER A 488 10.42 -13.32 15.75
N SER A 489 11.27 -12.35 15.37
CA SER A 489 11.10 -11.62 14.11
C SER A 489 11.46 -12.48 12.91
N GLN A 490 12.41 -13.40 13.08
CA GLN A 490 12.76 -14.38 12.06
C GLN A 490 11.82 -15.57 12.18
N ARG A 491 10.84 -15.66 11.28
CA ARG A 491 9.81 -16.68 11.37
C ARG A 491 9.25 -16.99 10.00
N VAL A 492 8.58 -18.13 9.90
CA VAL A 492 7.73 -18.46 8.77
C VAL A 492 6.30 -18.61 9.27
N GLU A 493 5.39 -17.90 8.63
CA GLU A 493 3.96 -17.99 8.90
C GLU A 493 3.31 -18.87 7.81
N ILE A 494 2.49 -19.84 8.20
CA ILE A 494 1.70 -20.66 7.29
C ILE A 494 0.23 -20.38 7.57
N ILE A 495 -0.44 -19.74 6.62
CA ILE A 495 -1.82 -19.27 6.77
C ILE A 495 -2.71 -20.08 5.84
N PHE A 496 -3.67 -20.81 6.41
CA PHE A 496 -4.76 -21.41 5.65
C PHE A 496 -5.90 -20.40 5.58
N GLU A 497 -6.08 -19.77 4.43
CA GLU A 497 -7.12 -18.77 4.20
C GLU A 497 -8.42 -19.47 3.80
N LEU A 498 -9.48 -19.22 4.58
CA LEU A 498 -10.79 -19.81 4.37
C LEU A 498 -11.78 -18.74 3.90
N GLN A 499 -12.55 -19.05 2.86
CA GLN A 499 -13.67 -18.21 2.42
C GLN A 499 -14.70 -18.06 3.55
N LYS A 500 -15.35 -16.90 3.57
CA LYS A 500 -16.42 -16.62 4.52
C LYS A 500 -17.56 -17.60 4.24
N LYS A 501 -18.10 -18.22 5.29
CA LYS A 501 -19.32 -19.02 5.17
C LYS A 501 -20.44 -18.11 4.66
N ASP A 502 -20.96 -18.38 3.48
CA ASP A 502 -22.17 -17.71 3.00
C ASP A 502 -23.29 -18.03 3.97
N SER A 503 -23.75 -17.02 4.71
CA SER A 503 -24.93 -17.12 5.56
C SER A 503 -26.15 -17.22 4.64
N LYS A 504 -26.50 -18.45 4.24
CA LYS A 504 -27.80 -18.75 3.66
C LYS A 504 -28.87 -18.82 4.74
#